data_AF-A0A2E1BPQ5-F1
#
_entry.id   AF-A0A2E1BPQ5-F1
#
_cell.length_a   1.000
_cell.length_b   1.000
_cell.length_c   1.000
_cell.angle_alpha   90.00
_cell.angle_beta   90.00
_cell.angle_gamma   90.00
#
_symmetry.space_group_name_H-M   'P 1'
#
loop_
_entity.id
_entity.type
_entity.pdbx_description
1 polymer ?
#
loop_
_entity_poly.entity_id
_entity_poly.type
_entity_poly.pdbx_seq_one_letter_code
_entity_poly.pdbx_strand_id
1 'polypeptide(L)'
;MQDDIFTNYDRNIKRVKNLVQVYDVISSSKSGRKKVVESDILRSATVLLHSSFEDFLRSVLVWKADSIKKEELDKIPLKGISNNGRPLKFLLGALKDHEESTVKELIIASVIEYSRFKSFSNIGEVKQAINLCGFQITEDIEKYSSTIQKLIQRRHKIVHEADRYDKPGSGNHRIRSISKKNINNWMTAIDMILRELLKQMRSS
;
A
#
# COMPACT_ATOMS: atom_id res chain seq x y z
N MET A 1 17.31 7.58 -5.92
CA MET A 1 16.41 6.46 -5.58
C MET A 1 15.57 6.72 -4.34
N GLN A 2 16.14 6.94 -3.14
CA GLN A 2 15.33 7.32 -1.97
C GLN A 2 14.50 8.58 -2.25
N ASP A 3 15.12 9.63 -2.79
CA ASP A 3 14.42 10.87 -3.16
C ASP A 3 13.30 10.66 -4.19
N ASP A 4 13.47 9.71 -5.12
CA ASP A 4 12.45 9.36 -6.12
C ASP A 4 11.25 8.68 -5.48
N ILE A 5 11.49 7.81 -4.47
CA ILE A 5 10.43 7.16 -3.70
C ILE A 5 9.56 8.21 -3.00
N PHE A 6 10.20 9.17 -2.33
CA PHE A 6 9.49 10.23 -1.62
C PHE A 6 8.80 11.20 -2.57
N THR A 7 9.45 11.58 -3.67
CA THR A 7 8.85 12.45 -4.70
C THR A 7 7.60 11.81 -5.29
N ASN A 8 7.64 10.50 -5.57
CA ASN A 8 6.48 9.77 -6.08
C ASN A 8 5.34 9.70 -5.04
N TYR A 9 5.66 9.40 -3.77
CA TYR A 9 4.69 9.41 -2.69
C TYR A 9 4.04 10.79 -2.51
N ASP A 10 4.84 11.86 -2.44
CA ASP A 10 4.36 13.23 -2.26
C ASP A 10 3.44 13.67 -3.39
N ARG A 11 3.80 13.33 -4.65
CA ARG A 11 2.94 13.58 -5.80
C ARG A 11 1.60 12.86 -5.66
N ASN A 12 1.61 11.60 -5.22
CA ASN A 12 0.40 10.82 -5.06
C ASN A 12 -0.48 11.32 -3.91
N ILE A 13 0.11 11.71 -2.78
CA ILE A 13 -0.64 12.32 -1.66
C ILE A 13 -1.21 13.69 -2.04
N LYS A 14 -0.52 14.49 -2.84
CA LYS A 14 -1.10 15.73 -3.40
C LYS A 14 -2.36 15.43 -4.22
N ARG A 15 -2.36 14.35 -5.03
CA ARG A 15 -3.56 13.92 -5.77
C ARG A 15 -4.70 13.49 -4.84
N VAL A 16 -4.40 12.78 -3.75
CA VAL A 16 -5.42 12.43 -2.72
C VAL A 16 -5.99 13.69 -2.08
N LYS A 17 -5.14 14.64 -1.68
CA LYS A 17 -5.55 15.93 -1.10
C LYS A 17 -6.43 16.72 -2.09
N ASN A 18 -6.09 16.73 -3.37
CA ASN A 18 -6.91 17.37 -4.40
C ASN A 18 -8.31 16.75 -4.48
N LEU A 19 -8.44 15.41 -4.43
CA LEU A 19 -9.77 14.77 -4.40
C LEU A 19 -10.57 15.18 -3.17
N VAL A 20 -9.94 15.27 -1.99
CA VAL A 20 -10.59 15.76 -0.77
C VAL A 20 -11.04 17.22 -0.92
N GLN A 21 -10.24 18.08 -1.56
CA GLN A 21 -10.61 19.47 -1.83
C GLN A 21 -11.77 19.58 -2.83
N VAL A 22 -11.78 18.77 -3.90
CA VAL A 22 -12.90 18.71 -4.85
C VAL A 22 -14.19 18.32 -4.11
N TYR A 23 -14.11 17.35 -3.18
CA TYR A 23 -15.25 17.01 -2.32
C TYR A 23 -15.74 18.21 -1.51
N ASP A 24 -14.85 19.01 -0.92
CA ASP A 24 -15.25 20.22 -0.18
C ASP A 24 -16.00 21.21 -1.08
N VAL A 25 -15.50 21.45 -2.31
CA VAL A 25 -16.13 22.36 -3.27
C VAL A 25 -17.54 21.89 -3.63
N ILE A 26 -17.71 20.63 -4.04
CA ILE A 26 -19.03 20.14 -4.45
C ILE A 26 -20.01 19.95 -3.29
N SER A 27 -19.49 19.74 -2.07
CA SER A 27 -20.32 19.53 -0.90
C SER A 27 -20.71 20.85 -0.22
N SER A 28 -19.99 21.94 -0.44
CA SER A 28 -20.24 23.25 0.19
C SER A 28 -21.60 23.88 -0.14
N SER A 29 -22.29 23.44 -1.21
CA SER A 29 -23.45 24.13 -1.76
C SER A 29 -24.80 23.84 -1.10
N LYS A 30 -24.92 22.88 -0.16
CA LYS A 30 -26.21 22.54 0.50
C LYS A 30 -26.07 22.12 1.97
N SER A 31 -26.86 22.76 2.85
CA SER A 31 -27.12 22.29 4.22
C SER A 31 -27.97 21.01 4.16
N GLY A 32 -27.51 19.93 4.77
CA GLY A 32 -28.17 18.61 4.74
C GLY A 32 -27.21 17.43 4.49
N ARG A 33 -27.76 16.21 4.55
CA ARG A 33 -27.02 14.96 4.32
C ARG A 33 -26.52 14.92 2.87
N LYS A 34 -25.21 14.75 2.66
CA LYS A 34 -24.56 14.75 1.34
C LYS A 34 -25.06 13.60 0.47
N LYS A 35 -25.16 13.84 -0.84
CA LYS A 35 -25.57 12.81 -1.80
C LYS A 35 -24.50 11.73 -1.89
N VAL A 36 -24.92 10.49 -2.14
CA VAL A 36 -24.00 9.35 -2.31
C VAL A 36 -22.96 9.65 -3.40
N VAL A 37 -23.38 10.25 -4.51
CA VAL A 37 -22.51 10.65 -5.64
C VAL A 37 -21.39 11.60 -5.20
N GLU A 38 -21.68 12.55 -4.31
CA GLU A 38 -20.66 13.48 -3.79
C GLU A 38 -19.60 12.72 -2.97
N SER A 39 -20.02 11.68 -2.24
CA SER A 39 -19.12 10.85 -1.44
C SER A 39 -18.27 9.85 -2.25
N ASP A 40 -18.54 9.64 -3.54
CA ASP A 40 -17.71 8.76 -4.40
C ASP A 40 -16.33 9.34 -4.66
N ILE A 41 -16.18 10.67 -4.59
CA ILE A 41 -14.87 11.32 -4.60
C ILE A 41 -14.03 10.86 -3.41
N LEU A 42 -14.64 10.72 -2.23
CA LEU A 42 -13.96 10.22 -1.03
C LEU A 42 -13.62 8.73 -1.15
N ARG A 43 -14.46 7.91 -1.81
CA ARG A 43 -14.13 6.51 -2.10
C ARG A 43 -12.93 6.42 -3.05
N SER A 44 -12.91 7.24 -4.09
CA SER A 44 -11.79 7.34 -5.03
C SER A 44 -10.51 7.79 -4.32
N ALA A 45 -10.61 8.78 -3.43
CA ALA A 45 -9.49 9.21 -2.59
C ALA A 45 -8.97 8.10 -1.67
N THR A 46 -9.86 7.25 -1.14
CA THR A 46 -9.49 6.11 -0.30
C THR A 46 -8.70 5.06 -1.08
N VAL A 47 -9.18 4.71 -2.28
CA VAL A 47 -8.48 3.75 -3.15
C VAL A 47 -7.11 4.29 -3.55
N LEU A 48 -7.04 5.54 -4.01
CA LEU A 48 -5.77 6.17 -4.37
C LEU A 48 -4.81 6.26 -3.18
N LEU A 49 -5.29 6.61 -1.99
CA LEU A 49 -4.48 6.68 -0.77
C LEU A 49 -3.84 5.33 -0.44
N HIS A 50 -4.64 4.25 -0.46
CA HIS A 50 -4.11 2.92 -0.23
C HIS A 50 -3.10 2.51 -1.30
N SER A 51 -3.41 2.68 -2.58
CA SER A 51 -2.48 2.37 -3.68
C SER A 51 -1.18 3.17 -3.59
N SER A 52 -1.24 4.43 -3.13
CA SER A 52 -0.06 5.28 -2.93
C SER A 52 0.85 4.73 -1.83
N PHE A 53 0.25 4.18 -0.76
CA PHE A 53 0.99 3.54 0.32
C PHE A 53 1.60 2.20 -0.12
N GLU A 54 0.85 1.39 -0.87
CA GLU A 54 1.39 0.13 -1.42
C GLU A 54 2.55 0.40 -2.38
N ASP A 55 2.44 1.43 -3.22
CA ASP A 55 3.51 1.82 -4.14
C ASP A 55 4.77 2.25 -3.39
N PHE A 56 4.63 3.07 -2.35
CA PHE A 56 5.73 3.43 -1.46
C PHE A 56 6.43 2.18 -0.88
N LEU A 57 5.66 1.25 -0.29
CA LEU A 57 6.23 0.03 0.29
C LEU A 57 6.93 -0.86 -0.75
N ARG A 58 6.36 -0.98 -1.97
CA ARG A 58 6.99 -1.71 -3.08
C ARG A 58 8.30 -1.06 -3.49
N SER A 59 8.34 0.27 -3.62
CA SER A 59 9.58 0.97 -4.00
C SER A 59 10.66 0.87 -2.92
N VAL A 60 10.27 0.90 -1.64
CA VAL A 60 11.20 0.67 -0.52
C VAL A 60 11.75 -0.75 -0.54
N LEU A 61 10.92 -1.76 -0.82
CA LEU A 61 11.35 -3.15 -0.97
C LEU A 61 12.36 -3.30 -2.11
N VAL A 62 12.10 -2.70 -3.26
CA VAL A 62 13.04 -2.66 -4.39
C VAL A 62 14.35 -1.98 -3.98
N TRP A 63 14.29 -0.90 -3.20
CA TRP A 63 15.48 -0.23 -2.69
C TRP A 63 16.32 -1.07 -1.74
N LYS A 64 15.68 -1.89 -0.91
CA LYS A 64 16.38 -2.79 0.00
C LYS A 64 16.72 -4.14 -0.59
N ALA A 65 16.44 -4.39 -1.88
CA ALA A 65 16.65 -5.68 -2.52
C ALA A 65 18.06 -6.26 -2.31
N ASP A 66 19.09 -5.42 -2.32
CA ASP A 66 20.49 -5.83 -2.14
C ASP A 66 20.89 -6.10 -0.68
N SER A 67 20.01 -5.80 0.28
CA SER A 67 20.25 -5.93 1.71
C SER A 67 19.27 -6.87 2.40
N ILE A 68 18.44 -7.59 1.63
CA ILE A 68 17.49 -8.56 2.19
C ILE A 68 18.27 -9.76 2.72
N LYS A 69 17.95 -10.16 3.95
CA LYS A 69 18.58 -11.33 4.60
C LYS A 69 18.14 -12.62 3.92
N LYS A 70 19.01 -13.64 3.97
CA LYS A 70 18.76 -14.94 3.35
C LYS A 70 17.40 -15.54 3.74
N GLU A 71 17.06 -15.52 5.03
CA GLU A 71 15.82 -16.12 5.55
C GLU A 71 14.56 -15.47 4.97
N GLU A 72 14.69 -14.22 4.54
CA GLU A 72 13.63 -13.46 3.90
C GLU A 72 13.62 -13.66 2.37
N LEU A 73 14.78 -13.84 1.74
CA LEU A 73 14.89 -14.21 0.32
C LEU A 73 14.28 -15.60 0.04
N ASP A 74 14.31 -16.52 1.00
CA ASP A 74 13.68 -17.85 0.88
C ASP A 74 12.15 -17.76 0.64
N LYS A 75 11.54 -16.60 0.89
CA LYS A 75 10.12 -16.30 0.65
C LYS A 75 9.86 -15.62 -0.70
N ILE A 76 10.86 -15.52 -1.56
CA ILE A 76 10.79 -14.84 -2.86
C ILE A 76 11.07 -15.87 -3.96
N PRO A 77 10.17 -16.06 -4.94
CA PRO A 77 10.45 -16.96 -6.06
C PRO A 77 11.56 -16.41 -6.95
N LEU A 78 12.28 -17.31 -7.61
CA LEU A 78 13.18 -16.92 -8.70
C LEU A 78 12.39 -16.23 -9.81
N LYS A 79 12.98 -15.16 -10.36
CA LYS A 79 12.48 -14.45 -11.55
C LYS A 79 12.05 -15.41 -12.66
N GLY A 80 10.87 -15.21 -13.22
CA GLY A 80 10.32 -15.97 -14.34
C GLY A 80 9.63 -17.29 -13.97
N ILE A 81 9.67 -17.71 -12.70
CA ILE A 81 9.07 -18.99 -12.27
C ILE A 81 7.63 -18.81 -11.77
N SER A 82 7.32 -17.67 -11.15
CA SER A 82 6.02 -17.46 -10.51
C SER A 82 5.19 -16.41 -11.23
N ASN A 83 4.00 -16.80 -11.69
CA ASN A 83 3.06 -15.90 -12.37
C ASN A 83 2.25 -15.01 -11.41
N ASN A 84 2.38 -15.22 -10.10
CA ASN A 84 1.60 -14.51 -9.08
C ASN A 84 2.42 -14.16 -7.82
N GLY A 85 3.75 -14.23 -7.91
CA GLY A 85 4.67 -13.93 -6.79
C GLY A 85 4.67 -14.98 -5.67
N ARG A 86 4.00 -16.12 -5.79
CA ARG A 86 4.10 -17.21 -4.81
C ARG A 86 5.47 -17.88 -4.87
N PRO A 87 6.10 -18.19 -3.73
CA PRO A 87 7.33 -18.98 -3.68
C PRO A 87 7.11 -20.36 -4.28
N LEU A 88 8.02 -20.78 -5.16
CA LEU A 88 7.98 -22.07 -5.83
C LEU A 88 9.38 -22.69 -5.82
N LYS A 89 9.44 -24.00 -5.64
CA LYS A 89 10.69 -24.75 -5.85
C LYS A 89 11.05 -24.70 -7.32
N PHE A 90 12.35 -24.66 -7.61
CA PHE A 90 12.86 -24.71 -8.97
C PHE A 90 14.00 -25.72 -9.09
N LEU A 91 14.21 -26.21 -10.30
CA LEU A 91 15.34 -27.07 -10.65
C LEU A 91 16.49 -26.21 -11.19
N LEU A 92 17.73 -26.67 -11.01
CA LEU A 92 18.93 -25.90 -11.40
C LEU A 92 18.92 -25.46 -12.88
N GLY A 93 18.31 -26.25 -13.76
CA GLY A 93 18.16 -25.91 -15.18
C GLY A 93 17.45 -24.57 -15.44
N ALA A 94 16.60 -24.09 -14.52
CA ALA A 94 15.94 -22.78 -14.63
C ALA A 94 16.93 -21.60 -14.54
N LEU A 95 18.16 -21.82 -14.04
CA LEU A 95 19.20 -20.79 -14.04
C LEU A 95 19.81 -20.56 -15.43
N LYS A 96 19.62 -21.49 -16.39
CA LYS A 96 20.15 -21.34 -17.75
C LYS A 96 19.55 -20.12 -18.46
N ASP A 97 18.30 -19.77 -18.15
CA ASP A 97 17.62 -18.59 -18.69
C ASP A 97 18.22 -17.25 -18.18
N HIS A 98 19.11 -17.31 -17.17
CA HIS A 98 19.74 -16.15 -16.55
C HIS A 98 21.28 -16.26 -16.55
N GLU A 99 21.86 -17.06 -17.45
CA GLU A 99 23.30 -17.38 -17.42
C GLU A 99 24.23 -16.17 -17.60
N GLU A 100 23.74 -15.13 -18.26
CA GLU A 100 24.46 -13.87 -18.46
C GLU A 100 24.38 -12.93 -17.24
N SER A 101 23.55 -13.25 -16.24
CA SER A 101 23.38 -12.45 -15.02
C SER A 101 24.28 -12.94 -13.89
N THR A 102 24.87 -12.02 -13.15
CA THR A 102 25.48 -12.36 -11.87
C THR A 102 24.41 -12.83 -10.88
N VAL A 103 24.81 -13.64 -9.88
CA VAL A 103 23.91 -14.06 -8.79
C VAL A 103 23.26 -12.86 -8.12
N LYS A 104 24.01 -11.77 -7.94
CA LYS A 104 23.53 -10.52 -7.34
C LYS A 104 22.41 -9.88 -8.16
N GLU A 105 22.61 -9.74 -9.47
CA GLU A 105 21.60 -9.18 -10.37
C GLU A 105 20.34 -10.05 -10.41
N LEU A 106 20.50 -11.37 -10.39
CA LEU A 106 19.38 -12.31 -10.38
C LEU A 106 18.55 -12.20 -9.09
N ILE A 107 19.19 -12.04 -7.93
CA ILE A 107 18.51 -11.79 -6.65
C ILE A 107 17.71 -10.49 -6.74
N ILE A 108 18.37 -9.38 -7.12
CA ILE A 108 17.72 -8.06 -7.22
C ILE A 108 16.53 -8.11 -8.19
N ALA A 109 16.70 -8.74 -9.36
CA ALA A 109 15.65 -8.85 -10.35
C ALA A 109 14.47 -9.71 -9.87
N SER A 110 14.73 -10.78 -9.10
CA SER A 110 13.70 -11.62 -8.48
C SER A 110 12.90 -10.83 -7.43
N VAL A 111 13.56 -10.02 -6.60
CA VAL A 111 12.89 -9.12 -5.65
C VAL A 111 12.04 -8.08 -6.37
N ILE A 112 12.56 -7.47 -7.44
CA ILE A 112 11.81 -6.50 -8.25
C ILE A 112 10.55 -7.15 -8.84
N GLU A 113 10.67 -8.34 -9.41
CA GLU A 113 9.54 -9.05 -9.99
C GLU A 113 8.50 -9.42 -8.93
N TYR A 114 8.95 -10.00 -7.81
CA TYR A 114 8.09 -10.30 -6.66
C TYR A 114 7.35 -9.06 -6.13
N SER A 115 8.02 -7.91 -6.07
CA SER A 115 7.41 -6.66 -5.60
C SER A 115 6.19 -6.26 -6.43
N ARG A 116 6.14 -6.58 -7.73
CA ARG A 116 5.03 -6.22 -8.63
C ARG A 116 3.74 -6.97 -8.32
N PHE A 117 3.86 -8.18 -7.79
CA PHE A 117 2.72 -9.01 -7.41
C PHE A 117 2.28 -8.79 -5.96
N LYS A 118 3.08 -8.07 -5.17
CA LYS A 118 2.80 -7.85 -3.76
C LYS A 118 1.69 -6.81 -3.57
N SER A 119 0.53 -7.27 -3.12
CA SER A 119 -0.48 -6.43 -2.48
C SER A 119 -0.32 -6.47 -0.96
N PHE A 120 -0.84 -5.45 -0.29
CA PHE A 120 -0.87 -5.35 1.17
C PHE A 120 -2.33 -5.32 1.63
N SER A 121 -2.91 -6.51 1.68
CA SER A 121 -4.32 -6.79 1.94
C SER A 121 -4.68 -6.81 3.43
N ASN A 122 -3.71 -6.72 4.32
CA ASN A 122 -3.92 -6.50 5.75
C ASN A 122 -2.68 -5.88 6.39
N ILE A 123 -2.83 -5.39 7.62
CA ILE A 123 -1.73 -4.79 8.38
C ILE A 123 -0.59 -5.78 8.68
N GLY A 124 -0.89 -7.07 8.80
CA GLY A 124 0.14 -8.11 8.95
C GLY A 124 1.07 -8.17 7.75
N GLU A 125 0.53 -8.12 6.53
CA GLU A 125 1.32 -8.07 5.29
C GLU A 125 2.15 -6.79 5.18
N VAL A 126 1.62 -5.65 5.62
CA VAL A 126 2.38 -4.39 5.70
C VAL A 126 3.58 -4.55 6.64
N LYS A 127 3.37 -5.09 7.84
CA LYS A 127 4.45 -5.33 8.81
C LYS A 127 5.48 -6.33 8.29
N GLN A 128 5.03 -7.39 7.62
CA GLN A 128 5.93 -8.33 6.95
C GLN A 128 6.79 -7.63 5.89
N ALA A 129 6.22 -6.70 5.12
CA ALA A 129 6.97 -5.91 4.14
C ALA A 129 8.02 -5.02 4.79
N ILE A 130 7.67 -4.37 5.91
CA ILE A 130 8.58 -3.53 6.68
C ILE A 130 9.75 -4.38 7.21
N ASN A 131 9.47 -5.54 7.81
CA ASN A 131 10.48 -6.47 8.28
C ASN A 131 11.36 -7.01 7.14
N LEU A 132 10.77 -7.33 5.99
CA LEU A 132 11.48 -7.78 4.79
C LEU A 132 12.48 -6.73 4.29
N CYS A 133 12.18 -5.45 4.46
CA CYS A 133 13.09 -4.34 4.16
C CYS A 133 14.19 -4.15 5.23
N GLY A 134 14.21 -4.98 6.28
CA GLY A 134 15.16 -4.90 7.39
C GLY A 134 14.83 -3.82 8.42
N PHE A 135 13.60 -3.29 8.41
CA PHE A 135 13.14 -2.31 9.39
C PHE A 135 12.45 -2.97 10.58
N GLN A 136 12.46 -2.27 11.71
CA GLN A 136 11.81 -2.69 12.93
C GLN A 136 10.37 -2.15 13.00
N ILE A 137 9.45 -2.98 13.52
CA ILE A 137 8.11 -2.53 13.90
C ILE A 137 8.22 -1.86 15.27
N THR A 138 8.28 -0.53 15.27
CA THR A 138 8.32 0.27 16.50
C THR A 138 6.92 0.47 17.09
N GLU A 139 6.85 0.96 18.33
CA GLU A 139 5.58 1.32 18.97
C GLU A 139 4.80 2.38 18.18
N ASP A 140 5.52 3.32 17.53
CA ASP A 140 4.91 4.33 16.67
C ASP A 140 4.23 3.72 15.44
N ILE A 141 4.81 2.68 14.83
CA ILE A 141 4.16 1.92 13.75
C ILE A 141 2.98 1.12 14.30
N GLU A 142 3.14 0.49 15.47
CA GLU A 142 2.11 -0.33 16.10
C GLU A 142 0.85 0.50 16.40
N LYS A 143 1.03 1.70 16.95
CA LYS A 143 -0.04 2.65 17.29
C LYS A 143 -1.01 2.92 16.14
N TYR A 144 -0.54 2.93 14.90
CA TYR A 144 -1.36 3.21 13.72
C TYR A 144 -1.90 1.95 13.02
N SER A 145 -1.54 0.75 13.48
CA SER A 145 -1.92 -0.53 12.86
C SER A 145 -3.43 -0.69 12.68
N SER A 146 -4.22 -0.35 13.71
CA SER A 146 -5.69 -0.41 13.63
C SER A 146 -6.26 0.57 12.58
N THR A 147 -5.66 1.75 12.46
CA THR A 147 -6.10 2.78 11.51
C THR A 147 -5.80 2.37 10.08
N ILE A 148 -4.61 1.81 9.82
CA ILE A 148 -4.25 1.25 8.52
C ILE A 148 -5.10 0.04 8.17
N GLN A 149 -5.36 -0.85 9.12
CA GLN A 149 -6.25 -1.99 8.90
C GLN A 149 -7.65 -1.54 8.44
N LYS A 150 -8.20 -0.48 9.04
CA LYS A 150 -9.48 0.12 8.62
C LYS A 150 -9.41 0.69 7.19
N LEU A 151 -8.31 1.34 6.82
CA LEU A 151 -8.10 1.82 5.44
C LEU A 151 -8.14 0.65 4.45
N ILE A 152 -7.36 -0.40 4.72
CA ILE A 152 -7.26 -1.58 3.84
C ILE A 152 -8.62 -2.26 3.69
N GLN A 153 -9.31 -2.51 4.80
CA GLN A 153 -10.65 -3.07 4.80
C GLN A 153 -11.63 -2.21 4.01
N ARG A 154 -11.54 -0.88 4.15
CA ARG A 154 -12.40 0.04 3.40
C ARG A 154 -12.10 -0.03 1.91
N ARG A 155 -10.83 -0.05 1.50
CA ARG A 155 -10.45 -0.22 0.09
C ARG A 155 -11.00 -1.51 -0.48
N HIS A 156 -10.89 -2.63 0.23
CA HIS A 156 -11.45 -3.91 -0.23
C HIS A 156 -12.96 -3.84 -0.45
N LYS A 157 -13.70 -3.22 0.48
CA LYS A 157 -15.15 -3.03 0.30
C LYS A 157 -15.48 -2.15 -0.90
N ILE A 158 -14.75 -1.06 -1.11
CA ILE A 158 -14.96 -0.18 -2.28
C ILE A 158 -14.69 -0.94 -3.58
N VAL A 159 -13.55 -1.61 -3.69
CA VAL A 159 -13.09 -2.22 -4.94
C VAL A 159 -13.83 -3.52 -5.27
N HIS A 160 -14.10 -4.37 -4.29
CA HIS A 160 -14.69 -5.70 -4.54
C HIS A 160 -16.20 -5.75 -4.35
N GLU A 161 -16.78 -4.83 -3.58
CA GLU A 161 -18.20 -4.86 -3.22
C GLU A 161 -18.93 -3.56 -3.56
N ALA A 162 -18.30 -2.63 -4.29
CA ALA A 162 -18.83 -1.30 -4.59
C ALA A 162 -19.27 -0.52 -3.34
N ASP A 163 -18.59 -0.78 -2.22
CA ASP A 163 -18.87 -0.23 -0.89
C ASP A 163 -20.32 -0.46 -0.40
N ARG A 164 -20.94 -1.55 -0.88
CA ARG A 164 -22.31 -1.92 -0.54
C ARG A 164 -22.47 -2.24 0.95
N TYR A 165 -23.67 -2.00 1.45
CA TYR A 165 -24.10 -2.25 2.81
C TYR A 165 -25.41 -3.02 2.80
N ASP A 166 -25.36 -4.29 3.22
CA ASP A 166 -26.47 -5.23 3.10
C ASP A 166 -27.58 -5.02 4.13
N LYS A 167 -27.33 -4.19 5.16
CA LYS A 167 -28.33 -3.79 6.17
C LYS A 167 -28.66 -2.30 6.01
N PRO A 168 -29.64 -1.92 5.18
CA PRO A 168 -29.98 -0.51 5.01
C PRO A 168 -30.32 0.14 6.36
N GLY A 169 -29.74 1.30 6.65
CA GLY A 169 -30.16 2.14 7.77
C GLY A 169 -31.52 2.79 7.50
N SER A 170 -31.98 3.66 8.41
CA SER A 170 -33.30 4.32 8.37
C SER A 170 -33.64 5.14 7.10
N GLY A 171 -32.72 5.23 6.13
CA GLY A 171 -32.91 5.91 4.84
C GLY A 171 -32.77 5.02 3.60
N ASN A 172 -32.84 3.68 3.71
CA ASN A 172 -32.79 2.73 2.58
C ASN A 172 -31.56 2.78 1.66
N HIS A 173 -30.50 3.51 2.03
CA HIS A 173 -29.25 3.53 1.27
C HIS A 173 -28.42 2.27 1.52
N ARG A 174 -28.07 1.59 0.43
CA ARG A 174 -27.24 0.36 0.42
C ARG A 174 -25.74 0.64 0.32
N ILE A 175 -25.26 1.83 0.67
CA ILE A 175 -23.85 2.22 0.55
C ILE A 175 -23.37 2.81 1.88
N ARG A 176 -22.19 2.38 2.34
CA ARG A 176 -21.63 2.80 3.63
C ARG A 176 -21.22 4.28 3.62
N SER A 177 -21.41 4.97 4.74
CA SER A 177 -20.93 6.35 4.88
C SER A 177 -19.40 6.42 4.85
N ILE A 178 -18.88 7.51 4.31
CA ILE A 178 -17.46 7.89 4.35
C ILE A 178 -17.38 9.38 4.61
N SER A 179 -16.40 9.80 5.41
CA SER A 179 -16.20 11.21 5.72
C SER A 179 -14.77 11.65 5.41
N LYS A 180 -14.61 12.94 5.13
CA LYS A 180 -13.29 13.59 5.03
C LYS A 180 -12.43 13.32 6.27
N LYS A 181 -13.03 13.29 7.46
CA LYS A 181 -12.34 12.96 8.71
C LYS A 181 -11.70 11.57 8.64
N ASN A 182 -12.37 10.57 8.04
CA ASN A 182 -11.78 9.23 7.89
C ASN A 182 -10.53 9.26 7.02
N ILE A 183 -10.59 9.93 5.86
CA ILE A 183 -9.44 10.01 4.94
C ILE A 183 -8.28 10.78 5.55
N ASN A 184 -8.55 11.91 6.20
CA ASN A 184 -7.52 12.67 6.91
C ASN A 184 -6.84 11.83 8.00
N ASN A 185 -7.62 11.06 8.77
CA ASN A 185 -7.06 10.16 9.79
C ASN A 185 -6.17 9.07 9.16
N TRP A 186 -6.57 8.50 8.02
CA TRP A 186 -5.76 7.51 7.31
C TRP A 186 -4.49 8.11 6.71
N MET A 187 -4.57 9.31 6.13
CA MET A 187 -3.40 10.04 5.65
C MET A 187 -2.41 10.29 6.78
N THR A 188 -2.87 10.81 7.92
CA THR A 188 -2.01 11.04 9.09
C THR A 188 -1.36 9.74 9.57
N ALA A 189 -2.10 8.63 9.62
CA ALA A 189 -1.54 7.35 10.02
C ALA A 189 -0.43 6.87 9.07
N ILE A 190 -0.63 7.01 7.76
CA ILE A 190 0.40 6.67 6.76
C ILE A 190 1.60 7.60 6.92
N ASP A 191 1.40 8.92 7.01
CA ASP A 191 2.49 9.89 7.17
C ASP A 191 3.33 9.61 8.42
N MET A 192 2.70 9.16 9.51
CA MET A 192 3.41 8.81 10.74
C MET A 192 4.25 7.53 10.58
N ILE A 193 3.71 6.49 9.93
CA ILE A 193 4.48 5.29 9.59
C ILE A 193 5.65 5.66 8.66
N LEU A 194 5.42 6.48 7.64
CA LEU A 194 6.47 6.91 6.71
C LEU A 194 7.57 7.71 7.40
N ARG A 195 7.22 8.61 8.31
CA ARG A 195 8.19 9.34 9.13
C ARG A 195 9.07 8.40 9.93
N GLU A 196 8.49 7.33 10.47
CA GLU A 196 9.24 6.34 11.24
C GLU A 196 10.16 5.50 10.35
N LEU A 197 9.67 5.04 9.20
CA LEU A 197 10.51 4.37 8.20
C LEU A 197 11.63 5.27 7.70
N LEU A 198 11.36 6.56 7.48
CA LEU A 198 12.34 7.58 7.11
C LEU A 198 13.47 7.72 8.12
N LYS A 199 13.16 7.70 9.43
CA LYS A 199 14.20 7.72 10.47
C LYS A 199 15.09 6.49 10.33
N GLN A 200 14.49 5.30 10.21
CA GLN A 200 15.23 4.05 10.07
C GLN A 200 16.07 4.02 8.77
N MET A 201 15.56 4.58 7.66
CA MET A 201 16.27 4.71 6.40
C MET A 201 17.51 5.62 6.47
N ARG A 202 17.50 6.63 7.34
CA ARG A 202 18.64 7.54 7.55
C ARG A 202 19.68 6.98 8.51
N SER A 203 19.28 6.01 9.33
CA SER A 203 20.16 5.31 10.28
C SER A 203 20.77 4.02 9.71
N SER A 204 20.35 3.61 8.51
CA SER A 204 20.84 2.41 7.79
C SER A 204 21.86 2.76 6.73
#